data_AF-A0A9E2BXR5-F1
#
_entry.id   AF-A0A9E2BXR5-F1
#
_cell.length_a   1.000
_cell.length_b   1.000
_cell.length_c   1.000
_cell.angle_alpha   90.00
_cell.angle_beta   90.00
_cell.angle_gamma   90.00
#
_symmetry.space_group_name_H-M   'P 1'
#
loop_
_entity.id
_entity.type
_entity.pdbx_description
1 polymer ?
#
loop_
_entity_poly.entity_id
_entity_poly.type
_entity_poly.pdbx_seq_one_letter_code
_entity_poly.pdbx_strand_id
1 'polypeptide(L)'
;MTRAHLRQVALLYLIAAIISGCGKKPAVLPEQPLIFDVVYPKDVGTSGEKLPDPYVDSTFALGSVSPYDSRVFVNGVEAEMWDNGAFLAWFPMNEDTVYRFLAVSPAGDSVLYEHPFRVALPAPDTLRLAYLQSEQQKYLEEILSHLPARLVVSDSHAVVKTAPRRGYWFFPPAGTVVWADSFNSSYYRISLDDNLHGWIEDRFIQRDSTSMDAPSALVHSLSVAADESAAYLKIPLRERLPFTISEFPAGNSLLLELFGVTAHMDQIKFASPDSLIRDIRWRKISDRTLQLEIVTGISQLWGYDAYFEGNALIIELRRPPKIERSVLKNRVIAVDPGHGGDNLGAIGPTRLAEKDANLAIALQLQELLEKKGATVILTRQKDTAIGLYERIDYSSSAGAEMLLSIHNNAIADGSNPFLLNGSSVYYYHAQSRDLAAAIHSRLLEASGLQDHGLYYKNLALARPTNMLAVLIECAFMIHPDEELLLRDKRFIKHLAQGIVKGLEDFLKQERNSSRGSRHHFYYDVPSTIQKPIWHPLTNQRQDE
;
A
#
# COMPACT_ATOMS: atom_id res chain seq x y z
N MET A 1 19.23 28.57 -5.09
CA MET A 1 20.53 28.58 -5.80
C MET A 1 20.62 29.81 -6.70
N THR A 2 21.75 30.52 -6.68
CA THR A 2 21.96 31.74 -7.48
C THR A 2 22.22 31.42 -8.96
N ARG A 3 21.87 32.37 -9.85
CA ARG A 3 22.00 32.32 -11.33
C ARG A 3 23.39 31.92 -11.87
N ALA A 4 24.41 31.83 -11.03
CA ALA A 4 25.76 31.44 -11.41
C ALA A 4 25.89 29.93 -11.69
N HIS A 5 25.16 29.07 -10.96
CA HIS A 5 25.22 27.60 -11.16
C HIS A 5 24.58 27.15 -12.47
N LEU A 6 23.51 27.83 -12.92
CA LEU A 6 22.84 27.52 -14.20
C LEU A 6 23.71 27.81 -15.44
N ARG A 7 24.69 28.71 -15.34
CA ARG A 7 25.61 29.03 -16.45
C ARG A 7 26.72 27.99 -16.63
N GLN A 8 27.12 27.29 -15.56
CA GLN A 8 28.15 26.25 -15.65
C GLN A 8 27.60 24.95 -16.27
N VAL A 9 26.35 24.59 -15.97
CA VAL A 9 25.70 23.39 -16.54
C VAL A 9 25.45 23.54 -18.05
N ALA A 10 25.05 24.73 -18.52
CA ALA A 10 24.85 24.99 -19.94
C ALA A 10 26.16 25.03 -20.76
N LEU A 11 27.27 25.42 -20.13
CA LEU A 11 28.60 25.45 -20.78
C LEU A 11 29.18 24.03 -20.97
N LEU A 12 28.86 23.10 -20.06
CA LEU A 12 29.27 21.70 -20.13
C LEU A 12 28.59 20.94 -21.27
N TYR A 13 27.31 21.23 -21.55
CA TYR A 13 26.60 20.63 -22.70
C TYR A 13 27.12 21.12 -24.07
N LEU A 14 27.62 22.35 -24.15
CA LEU A 14 28.15 22.91 -25.40
C LEU A 14 29.52 22.32 -25.78
N ILE A 15 30.33 21.97 -24.77
CA ILE A 15 31.65 21.34 -24.98
C ILE A 15 31.51 19.87 -25.39
N ALA A 16 30.50 19.16 -24.86
CA ALA A 16 30.18 17.78 -25.26
C ALA A 16 29.75 17.65 -26.73
N ALA A 17 29.15 18.70 -27.31
CA ALA A 17 28.68 18.69 -28.70
C ALA A 17 29.79 18.94 -29.75
N ILE A 18 30.94 19.51 -29.37
CA ILE A 18 31.99 19.95 -30.32
C ILE A 18 33.04 18.85 -30.59
N ILE A 19 33.12 17.80 -29.76
CA ILE A 19 34.22 16.82 -29.82
C ILE A 19 33.82 15.51 -30.55
N SER A 20 32.56 15.37 -30.97
CA SER A 20 32.02 14.16 -31.62
C SER A 20 32.42 13.95 -33.10
N GLY A 21 33.47 14.61 -33.60
CA GLY A 21 33.83 14.62 -35.01
C GLY A 21 35.31 14.37 -35.27
N CYS A 22 35.70 13.09 -35.40
CA CYS A 22 36.54 12.54 -36.48
C CYS A 22 37.19 11.22 -36.06
N GLY A 23 36.88 10.16 -36.79
CA GLY A 23 37.51 8.85 -36.63
C GLY A 23 39.00 8.86 -36.98
N LYS A 24 39.81 8.32 -36.08
CA LYS A 24 41.09 7.66 -36.34
C LYS A 24 41.18 6.45 -35.41
N LYS A 25 41.79 5.36 -35.91
CA LYS A 25 42.07 4.11 -35.16
C LYS A 25 42.58 4.44 -33.74
N PRO A 26 42.15 3.73 -32.69
CA PRO A 26 42.63 3.99 -31.35
C PRO A 26 44.15 3.78 -31.36
N ALA A 27 44.87 4.87 -31.07
CA ALA A 27 46.25 4.75 -30.66
C ALA A 27 46.24 3.84 -29.42
N VAL A 28 47.12 2.84 -29.39
CA VAL A 28 47.41 2.11 -28.16
C VAL A 28 47.96 3.17 -27.21
N LEU A 29 47.08 3.66 -26.33
CA LEU A 29 47.47 4.60 -25.31
C LEU A 29 48.49 3.85 -24.43
N PRO A 30 49.66 4.44 -24.12
CA PRO A 30 50.55 3.86 -23.13
C PRO A 30 49.73 3.59 -21.87
N GLU A 31 50.01 2.49 -21.15
CA GLU A 31 49.36 2.15 -19.88
C GLU A 31 49.24 3.41 -19.03
N GLN A 32 48.03 3.99 -19.01
CA GLN A 32 47.77 5.18 -18.23
C GLN A 32 47.65 4.68 -16.80
N PRO A 33 48.32 5.32 -15.84
CA PRO A 33 48.17 4.95 -14.44
C PRO A 33 46.68 5.01 -14.09
N LEU A 34 46.20 4.05 -13.30
CA LEU A 34 44.82 4.06 -12.83
C LEU A 34 44.59 5.32 -11.98
N ILE A 35 43.86 6.29 -12.54
CA ILE A 35 43.44 7.51 -11.86
C ILE A 35 42.01 7.29 -11.41
N PHE A 36 41.75 7.48 -10.12
CA PHE A 36 40.43 7.32 -9.53
C PHE A 36 40.14 8.52 -8.64
N ASP A 37 39.02 9.21 -8.92
CA ASP A 37 38.58 10.39 -8.17
C ASP A 37 37.14 10.20 -7.69
N VAL A 38 36.91 10.44 -6.40
CA VAL A 38 35.58 10.42 -5.77
C VAL A 38 35.15 11.87 -5.55
N VAL A 39 34.22 12.33 -6.39
CA VAL A 39 33.69 13.70 -6.36
C VAL A 39 32.68 13.87 -5.24
N TYR A 40 31.99 12.81 -4.82
CA TYR A 40 31.10 12.80 -3.67
C TYR A 40 31.00 11.38 -3.08
N PRO A 41 30.98 11.21 -1.75
CA PRO A 41 31.18 12.26 -0.74
C PRO A 41 32.62 12.82 -0.80
N LYS A 42 32.77 14.15 -0.74
CA LYS A 42 34.10 14.79 -0.59
C LYS A 42 34.49 14.78 0.88
N ASP A 43 35.78 14.80 1.16
CA ASP A 43 36.31 15.10 2.49
C ASP A 43 35.66 16.37 3.05
N VAL A 44 34.70 16.17 3.95
CA VAL A 44 34.27 17.21 4.89
C VAL A 44 35.37 17.19 5.93
N GLY A 45 36.26 18.19 5.88
CA GLY A 45 37.51 18.19 6.65
C GLY A 45 37.32 17.86 8.13
N THR A 46 38.43 17.52 8.79
CA THR A 46 38.53 17.19 10.22
C THR A 46 37.97 18.26 11.19
N SER A 47 37.46 19.37 10.69
CA SER A 47 36.79 20.44 11.42
C SER A 47 35.27 20.27 11.49
N GLY A 48 34.79 19.19 12.13
CA GLY A 48 33.50 19.17 12.84
C GLY A 48 32.21 19.57 12.10
N GLU A 49 32.22 19.81 10.79
CA GLU A 49 31.03 20.04 9.99
C GLU A 49 30.33 18.70 9.82
N LYS A 50 29.47 18.39 10.80
CA LYS A 50 28.44 17.37 10.65
C LYS A 50 27.64 17.72 9.41
N LEU A 51 27.44 16.74 8.53
CA LEU A 51 26.37 16.85 7.53
C LEU A 51 25.09 17.25 8.28
N PRO A 52 24.41 18.33 7.84
CA PRO A 52 23.21 18.80 8.50
C PRO A 52 22.15 17.70 8.40
N ASP A 53 21.84 17.13 9.56
CA ASP A 53 20.92 16.02 9.80
C ASP A 53 21.25 14.68 9.13
N PRO A 54 21.29 13.57 9.90
CA PRO A 54 21.23 12.24 9.34
C PRO A 54 19.79 11.99 8.88
N TYR A 55 19.43 12.52 7.71
CA TYR A 55 18.42 11.85 6.89
C TYR A 55 19.13 10.64 6.30
N VAL A 56 18.88 9.48 6.89
CA VAL A 56 19.60 8.22 6.67
C VAL A 56 19.05 7.52 5.42
N ASP A 57 18.83 8.27 4.33
CA ASP A 57 17.87 7.83 3.30
C ASP A 57 18.56 7.68 1.93
N SER A 58 19.58 6.82 1.88
CA SER A 58 20.45 6.51 0.73
C SER A 58 21.52 7.57 0.39
N THR A 59 22.78 7.12 0.31
CA THR A 59 23.90 7.96 -0.17
C THR A 59 24.37 7.41 -1.52
N PHE A 60 24.55 8.30 -2.48
CA PHE A 60 25.20 7.98 -3.75
C PHE A 60 26.67 8.40 -3.68
N ALA A 61 27.51 7.79 -4.51
CA ALA A 61 28.81 8.35 -4.85
C ALA A 61 28.91 8.63 -6.32
N LEU A 62 29.57 9.75 -6.62
CA LEU A 62 29.90 10.17 -7.96
C LEU A 62 31.41 10.28 -8.04
N GLY A 63 31.98 9.89 -9.17
CA GLY A 63 33.37 10.14 -9.45
C GLY A 63 33.76 9.84 -10.88
N SER A 64 35.06 9.68 -11.09
CA SER A 64 35.59 9.28 -12.39
C SER A 64 36.78 8.34 -12.23
N VAL A 65 36.97 7.48 -13.23
CA VAL A 65 38.10 6.56 -13.34
C VAL A 65 38.74 6.69 -14.71
N SER A 66 40.05 6.55 -14.78
CA SER A 66 40.82 6.43 -16.02
C SER A 66 41.85 5.31 -15.85
N PRO A 67 42.01 4.37 -16.80
CA PRO A 67 41.35 4.27 -18.11
C PRO A 67 39.81 4.12 -18.04
N TYR A 68 39.08 4.65 -19.03
CA TYR A 68 37.60 4.73 -18.99
C TYR A 68 36.89 3.36 -19.06
N ASP A 69 37.61 2.30 -19.44
CA ASP A 69 37.16 0.91 -19.42
C ASP A 69 37.47 0.19 -18.09
N SER A 70 37.90 0.94 -17.06
CA SER A 70 38.07 0.41 -15.69
C SER A 70 36.72 0.22 -15.00
N ARG A 71 36.66 -0.75 -14.09
CA ARG A 71 35.47 -1.07 -13.28
C ARG A 71 35.60 -0.39 -11.91
N VAL A 72 34.51 0.14 -11.38
CA VAL A 72 34.47 0.74 -10.04
C VAL A 72 33.51 -0.06 -9.17
N PHE A 73 33.90 -0.30 -7.92
CA PHE A 73 33.07 -0.96 -6.90
C PHE A 73 32.98 -0.07 -5.67
N VAL A 74 31.80 0.03 -5.07
CA VAL A 74 31.56 0.74 -3.82
C VAL A 74 30.99 -0.24 -2.80
N ASN A 75 31.70 -0.44 -1.69
CA ASN A 75 31.43 -1.47 -0.70
C ASN A 75 31.23 -2.88 -1.31
N GLY A 76 31.93 -3.16 -2.41
CA GLY A 76 31.85 -4.43 -3.14
C GLY A 76 30.73 -4.52 -4.19
N VAL A 77 29.89 -3.49 -4.34
CA VAL A 77 28.86 -3.40 -5.40
C VAL A 77 29.43 -2.64 -6.59
N GLU A 78 29.32 -3.20 -7.80
CA GLU A 78 29.78 -2.54 -9.02
C GLU A 78 28.96 -1.28 -9.33
N ALA A 79 29.66 -0.19 -9.64
CA ALA A 79 29.09 1.10 -10.00
C ALA A 79 28.67 1.13 -11.48
N GLU A 80 27.66 1.94 -11.80
CA GLU A 80 27.32 2.23 -13.18
C GLU A 80 28.39 3.15 -13.79
N MET A 81 28.87 2.79 -14.98
CA MET A 81 29.96 3.47 -15.68
C MET A 81 29.48 4.06 -17.00
N TRP A 82 29.96 5.25 -17.36
CA TRP A 82 29.77 5.84 -18.70
C TRP A 82 31.07 5.82 -19.52
N ASP A 83 30.97 5.90 -20.86
CA ASP A 83 32.08 5.81 -21.82
C ASP A 83 33.24 6.80 -21.56
N ASN A 84 32.99 7.85 -20.79
CA ASN A 84 33.96 8.87 -20.40
C ASN A 84 34.64 8.58 -19.04
N GLY A 85 34.41 7.40 -18.46
CA GLY A 85 34.95 6.99 -17.17
C GLY A 85 34.24 7.59 -15.97
N ALA A 86 33.15 8.35 -16.14
CA ALA A 86 32.33 8.76 -15.01
C ALA A 86 31.63 7.55 -14.39
N PHE A 87 31.43 7.58 -13.07
CA PHE A 87 30.67 6.55 -12.37
C PHE A 87 29.65 7.13 -11.40
N LEU A 88 28.56 6.38 -11.21
CA LEU A 88 27.55 6.61 -10.19
C LEU A 88 27.32 5.29 -9.45
N ALA A 89 27.44 5.34 -8.13
CA ALA A 89 27.21 4.18 -7.27
C ALA A 89 26.16 4.54 -6.21
N TRP A 90 25.27 3.59 -5.92
CA TRP A 90 24.29 3.71 -4.84
C TRP A 90 24.67 2.76 -3.70
N PHE A 91 24.61 3.23 -2.46
CA PHE A 91 24.88 2.39 -1.31
C PHE A 91 24.08 2.81 -0.07
N PRO A 92 23.66 1.83 0.77
CA PRO A 92 23.12 2.12 2.08
C PRO A 92 24.18 2.78 2.98
N MET A 93 23.71 3.60 3.92
CA MET A 93 24.47 3.93 5.11
C MET A 93 24.20 2.85 6.16
N ASN A 94 25.13 1.91 6.31
CA ASN A 94 25.12 0.93 7.39
C ASN A 94 25.74 1.52 8.67
N GLU A 95 25.44 0.92 9.84
CA GLU A 95 25.97 1.35 11.14
C GLU A 95 27.52 1.31 11.19
N ASP A 96 28.14 0.54 10.30
CA ASP A 96 29.58 0.44 10.13
C ASP A 96 30.14 1.59 9.29
N THR A 97 31.06 2.33 9.90
CA THR A 97 31.33 3.75 9.64
C THR A 97 32.47 4.00 8.64
N VAL A 98 32.64 3.16 7.60
CA VAL A 98 33.68 3.32 6.56
C VAL A 98 33.21 2.89 5.16
N TYR A 99 33.25 3.81 4.20
CA TYR A 99 33.03 3.55 2.77
C TYR A 99 34.28 3.09 2.06
N ARG A 100 34.18 2.09 1.19
CA ARG A 100 35.29 1.54 0.40
C ARG A 100 34.99 1.65 -1.09
N PHE A 101 35.85 2.35 -1.82
CA PHE A 101 35.77 2.54 -3.26
C PHE A 101 36.96 1.84 -3.92
N LEU A 102 36.70 0.84 -4.75
CA LEU A 102 37.72 0.06 -5.44
C LEU A 102 37.59 0.28 -6.94
N ALA A 103 38.60 0.87 -7.58
CA ALA A 103 38.74 0.87 -9.02
C ALA A 103 39.66 -0.27 -9.46
N VAL A 104 39.33 -0.94 -10.58
CA VAL A 104 40.14 -2.02 -11.18
C VAL A 104 40.27 -1.78 -12.68
N SER A 105 41.51 -1.64 -13.18
CA SER A 105 41.80 -1.47 -14.61
C SER A 105 41.69 -2.80 -15.37
N PRO A 106 41.56 -2.78 -16.72
CA PRO A 106 41.59 -4.00 -17.53
C PRO A 106 42.88 -4.82 -17.40
N ALA A 107 44.00 -4.16 -17.07
CA ALA A 107 45.30 -4.79 -16.84
C ALA A 107 45.38 -5.47 -15.45
N GLY A 108 44.39 -5.25 -14.58
CA GLY A 108 44.33 -5.80 -13.23
C GLY A 108 44.90 -4.88 -12.15
N ASP A 109 45.30 -3.65 -12.49
CA ASP A 109 45.70 -2.67 -11.48
C ASP A 109 44.51 -2.25 -10.66
N SER A 110 44.69 -1.99 -9.37
CA SER A 110 43.59 -1.56 -8.51
C SER A 110 43.96 -0.43 -7.56
N VAL A 111 42.98 0.43 -7.28
CA VAL A 111 43.08 1.53 -6.32
C VAL A 111 41.92 1.41 -5.34
N LEU A 112 42.22 1.35 -4.05
CA LEU A 112 41.24 1.37 -2.95
C LEU A 112 41.27 2.74 -2.27
N TYR A 113 40.12 3.38 -2.17
CA TYR A 113 39.91 4.62 -1.43
C TYR A 113 38.91 4.35 -0.30
N GLU A 114 39.28 4.65 0.94
CA GLU A 114 38.42 4.47 2.12
C GLU A 114 38.02 5.82 2.72
N HIS A 115 36.73 6.01 3.01
CA HIS A 115 36.19 7.24 3.58
C HIS A 115 35.39 6.97 4.87
N PRO A 116 35.89 7.36 6.06
CA PRO A 116 35.22 7.13 7.33
C PRO A 116 34.07 8.12 7.56
N PHE A 117 32.88 7.61 7.88
CA PHE A 117 31.72 8.40 8.27
C PHE A 117 31.56 8.36 9.80
N ARG A 118 30.96 9.37 10.46
CA ARG A 118 30.61 9.28 11.89
C ARG A 118 29.17 9.74 12.12
N VAL A 119 28.28 8.79 12.43
CA VAL A 119 26.94 9.10 12.96
C VAL A 119 27.03 9.21 14.49
N ALA A 120 26.62 10.35 15.06
CA ALA A 120 26.61 10.53 16.51
C ALA A 120 25.28 10.02 17.09
N LEU A 121 25.30 8.88 17.79
CA LEU A 121 24.15 8.41 18.57
C LEU A 121 24.09 9.15 19.92
N PRO A 122 22.91 9.61 20.38
CA PRO A 122 22.77 10.20 21.71
C PRO A 122 22.99 9.15 22.82
N ALA A 123 23.59 9.56 23.94
CA ALA A 123 23.79 8.70 25.10
C ALA A 123 22.46 8.37 25.82
N PRO A 124 22.20 7.11 26.21
CA PRO A 124 20.96 6.74 26.88
C PRO A 124 20.87 7.29 28.32
N ASP A 125 19.73 7.89 28.66
CA ASP A 125 19.43 8.38 30.02
C ASP A 125 18.95 7.22 30.92
N THR A 126 19.89 6.64 31.66
CA THR A 126 19.66 5.44 32.50
C THR A 126 18.65 5.62 33.64
N LEU A 127 18.50 6.83 34.20
CA LEU A 127 17.56 7.08 35.30
C LEU A 127 16.12 7.14 34.80
N ARG A 128 15.91 7.79 33.65
CA ARG A 128 14.61 7.81 32.97
C ARG A 128 14.17 6.40 32.58
N LEU A 129 15.09 5.56 32.13
CA LEU A 129 14.81 4.16 31.77
C LEU A 129 14.31 3.32 32.96
N ALA A 130 14.95 3.43 34.13
CA ALA A 130 14.54 2.69 35.32
C ALA A 130 13.16 3.12 35.86
N TYR A 131 12.88 4.43 35.86
CA TYR A 131 11.56 4.94 36.26
C TYR A 131 10.44 4.43 35.33
N LEU A 132 10.65 4.51 34.02
CA LEU A 132 9.69 4.02 33.02
C LEU A 132 9.41 2.52 33.17
N GLN A 133 10.44 1.71 33.48
CA GLN A 133 10.27 0.29 33.76
C GLN A 133 9.38 0.04 34.99
N SER A 134 9.55 0.82 36.06
CA SER A 134 8.76 0.65 37.29
C SER A 134 7.28 0.99 37.12
N GLU A 135 6.97 2.04 36.35
CA GLU A 135 5.58 2.44 36.06
C GLU A 135 4.92 1.44 35.09
N GLN A 136 5.67 0.94 34.10
CA GLN A 136 5.20 -0.14 33.22
C GLN A 136 4.84 -1.41 34.00
N GLN A 137 5.63 -1.76 35.02
CA GLN A 137 5.37 -2.94 35.85
C GLN A 137 4.08 -2.80 36.67
N LYS A 138 3.87 -1.66 37.34
CA LYS A 138 2.63 -1.41 38.10
C LYS A 138 1.38 -1.45 37.22
N TYR A 139 1.46 -0.80 36.07
CA TYR A 139 0.37 -0.80 35.09
C TYR A 139 0.06 -2.21 34.55
N LEU A 140 1.10 -3.02 34.30
CA LEU A 140 0.93 -4.42 33.92
C LEU A 140 0.24 -5.23 35.03
N GLU A 141 0.68 -5.10 36.28
CA GLU A 141 0.09 -5.77 37.44
C GLU A 141 -1.39 -5.38 37.63
N GLU A 142 -1.71 -4.11 37.47
CA GLU A 142 -3.08 -3.62 37.48
C GLU A 142 -3.91 -4.32 36.41
N ILE A 143 -3.49 -4.30 35.14
CA ILE A 143 -4.24 -4.95 34.05
C ILE A 143 -4.46 -6.45 34.32
N LEU A 144 -3.40 -7.16 34.68
CA LEU A 144 -3.47 -8.61 34.91
C LEU A 144 -4.41 -8.97 36.06
N SER A 145 -4.53 -8.11 37.08
CA SER A 145 -5.44 -8.30 38.22
C SER A 145 -6.93 -8.29 37.84
N HIS A 146 -7.27 -7.80 36.64
CA HIS A 146 -8.65 -7.71 36.16
C HIS A 146 -8.95 -8.68 35.01
N LEU A 147 -8.01 -9.56 34.65
CA LEU A 147 -8.24 -10.58 33.63
C LEU A 147 -8.81 -11.87 34.24
N PRO A 148 -9.69 -12.57 33.50
CA PRO A 148 -10.22 -12.19 32.19
C PRO A 148 -11.20 -11.01 32.29
N ALA A 149 -11.24 -10.18 31.25
CA ALA A 149 -11.97 -8.91 31.23
C ALA A 149 -12.89 -8.78 30.02
N ARG A 150 -14.03 -8.13 30.26
CA ARG A 150 -14.94 -7.65 29.23
C ARG A 150 -14.50 -6.25 28.78
N LEU A 151 -14.33 -6.09 27.47
CA LEU A 151 -13.67 -4.93 26.87
C LEU A 151 -14.50 -4.41 25.69
N VAL A 152 -14.60 -3.10 25.52
CA VAL A 152 -15.31 -2.44 24.42
C VAL A 152 -14.31 -1.72 23.53
N VAL A 153 -14.41 -1.93 22.22
CA VAL A 153 -13.66 -1.19 21.21
C VAL A 153 -14.09 0.27 21.21
N SER A 154 -13.18 1.19 21.43
CA SER A 154 -13.46 2.63 21.58
C SER A 154 -13.16 3.47 20.34
N ASP A 155 -12.42 2.91 19.37
CA ASP A 155 -11.95 3.62 18.15
C ASP A 155 -12.43 2.91 16.89
N SER A 156 -12.85 3.66 15.87
CA SER A 156 -13.30 3.13 14.57
C SER A 156 -12.17 2.55 13.72
N HIS A 157 -10.92 2.84 14.04
CA HIS A 157 -9.72 2.34 13.36
C HIS A 157 -9.03 1.22 14.12
N ALA A 158 -9.71 0.68 15.14
CA ALA A 158 -9.21 -0.46 15.90
C ALA A 158 -8.90 -1.63 14.97
N VAL A 159 -7.82 -2.33 15.28
CA VAL A 159 -7.37 -3.49 14.51
C VAL A 159 -7.12 -4.66 15.44
N VAL A 160 -7.68 -5.81 15.06
CA VAL A 160 -7.32 -7.10 15.61
C VAL A 160 -6.21 -7.69 14.77
N LYS A 161 -5.12 -8.09 15.42
CA LYS A 161 -3.91 -8.64 14.81
C LYS A 161 -3.81 -10.13 15.03
N THR A 162 -3.08 -10.82 14.14
CA THR A 162 -2.79 -12.26 14.26
C THR A 162 -1.82 -12.57 15.41
N ALA A 163 -0.96 -11.62 15.77
CA ALA A 163 -0.08 -11.64 16.93
C ALA A 163 0.33 -10.21 17.31
N PRO A 164 0.85 -9.97 18.53
CA PRO A 164 1.34 -8.65 18.94
C PRO A 164 2.36 -8.11 17.94
N ARG A 165 2.15 -6.87 17.47
CA ARG A 165 3.00 -6.20 16.45
C ARG A 165 3.15 -6.96 15.13
N ARG A 166 2.25 -7.90 14.81
CA ARG A 166 2.24 -8.63 13.53
C ARG A 166 1.06 -8.19 12.66
N GLY A 167 0.74 -9.01 11.67
CA GLY A 167 -0.21 -8.71 10.61
C GLY A 167 -1.61 -8.39 11.13
N TYR A 168 -2.29 -7.52 10.39
CA TYR A 168 -3.68 -7.17 10.65
C TYR A 168 -4.55 -8.34 10.21
N TRP A 169 -5.60 -8.62 10.98
CA TRP A 169 -6.54 -9.68 10.68
C TRP A 169 -7.91 -9.10 10.30
N PHE A 170 -8.52 -8.31 11.19
CA PHE A 170 -9.79 -7.62 10.91
C PHE A 170 -9.94 -6.33 11.74
N PHE A 171 -10.95 -5.53 11.39
CA PHE A 171 -11.19 -4.19 11.93
C PHE A 171 -12.58 -4.15 12.57
N PRO A 172 -12.70 -4.38 13.89
CA PRO A 172 -13.99 -4.35 14.56
C PRO A 172 -14.55 -2.91 14.62
N PRO A 173 -15.84 -2.68 14.31
CA PRO A 173 -16.45 -1.37 14.49
C PRO A 173 -16.41 -0.89 15.96
N ALA A 174 -16.39 0.42 16.17
CA ALA A 174 -16.47 0.99 17.51
C ALA A 174 -17.74 0.55 18.26
N GLY A 175 -17.59 0.26 19.55
CA GLY A 175 -18.61 -0.33 20.40
C GLY A 175 -18.68 -1.85 20.35
N THR A 176 -17.88 -2.53 19.51
CA THR A 176 -17.76 -4.00 19.55
C THR A 176 -17.26 -4.45 20.92
N VAL A 177 -17.91 -5.45 21.52
CA VAL A 177 -17.54 -6.00 22.82
C VAL A 177 -16.78 -7.30 22.64
N VAL A 178 -15.64 -7.41 23.31
CA VAL A 178 -14.72 -8.54 23.21
C VAL A 178 -14.37 -9.06 24.60
N TRP A 179 -13.98 -10.33 24.67
CA TRP A 179 -13.49 -10.97 25.90
C TRP A 179 -11.98 -11.12 25.82
N ALA A 180 -11.27 -10.56 26.78
CA ALA A 180 -9.82 -10.70 26.87
C ALA A 180 -9.42 -11.62 28.02
N ASP A 181 -8.47 -12.51 27.76
CA ASP A 181 -8.00 -13.49 28.74
C ASP A 181 -6.54 -13.30 29.16
N SER A 182 -5.77 -12.50 28.42
CA SER A 182 -4.36 -12.23 28.68
C SER A 182 -3.94 -10.88 28.10
N PHE A 183 -2.81 -10.37 28.56
CA PHE A 183 -2.23 -9.11 28.12
C PHE A 183 -0.72 -9.23 27.92
N ASN A 184 -0.18 -8.69 26.81
CA ASN A 184 1.24 -8.74 26.49
C ASN A 184 1.65 -7.53 25.62
N SER A 185 2.74 -6.85 25.99
CA SER A 185 3.37 -5.79 25.17
C SER A 185 2.39 -4.71 24.68
N SER A 186 1.46 -4.30 25.54
CA SER A 186 0.37 -3.34 25.24
C SER A 186 -0.80 -3.89 24.42
N TYR A 187 -0.93 -5.22 24.29
CA TYR A 187 -2.03 -5.88 23.59
C TYR A 187 -2.82 -6.80 24.51
N TYR A 188 -4.14 -6.69 24.48
CA TYR A 188 -5.02 -7.74 24.99
C TYR A 188 -5.13 -8.86 23.97
N ARG A 189 -5.04 -10.11 24.43
CA ARG A 189 -5.47 -11.27 23.65
C ARG A 189 -6.97 -11.41 23.82
N ILE A 190 -7.71 -11.33 22.73
CA ILE A 190 -9.15 -11.50 22.70
C ILE A 190 -9.49 -12.94 22.28
N SER A 191 -10.35 -13.61 23.05
CA SER A 191 -10.89 -14.92 22.70
C SER A 191 -12.14 -14.73 21.83
N LEU A 192 -12.04 -15.22 20.59
CA LEU A 192 -13.14 -15.22 19.61
C LEU A 192 -13.88 -16.56 19.63
N ASP A 193 -13.13 -17.64 19.83
CA ASP A 193 -13.61 -19.00 20.03
C ASP A 193 -12.66 -19.74 20.99
N ASP A 194 -12.97 -20.98 21.37
CA ASP A 194 -12.19 -21.77 22.33
C ASP A 194 -10.70 -21.92 21.94
N ASN A 195 -10.43 -21.99 20.62
CA ASN A 195 -9.09 -22.14 20.07
C ASN A 195 -8.71 -21.03 19.08
N LEU A 196 -9.48 -19.94 19.04
CA LEU A 196 -9.28 -18.85 18.09
C LEU A 196 -9.17 -17.52 18.82
N HIS A 197 -8.03 -16.85 18.64
CA HIS A 197 -7.69 -15.65 19.38
C HIS A 197 -7.12 -14.58 18.46
N GLY A 198 -7.40 -13.33 18.79
CA GLY A 198 -6.80 -12.16 18.15
C GLY A 198 -6.08 -11.28 19.18
N TRP A 199 -5.37 -10.26 18.71
CA TRP A 199 -4.67 -9.31 19.58
C TRP A 199 -5.07 -7.88 19.25
N ILE A 200 -5.52 -7.13 20.25
CA ILE A 200 -5.94 -5.72 20.09
C ILE A 200 -5.15 -4.85 21.06
N GLU A 201 -4.70 -3.69 20.58
CA GLU A 201 -3.89 -2.78 21.38
C GLU A 201 -4.74 -2.09 22.45
N ASP A 202 -4.17 -1.90 23.65
CA ASP A 202 -4.85 -1.28 24.81
C ASP A 202 -5.50 0.07 24.46
N ARG A 203 -4.82 0.88 23.65
CA ARG A 203 -5.30 2.21 23.25
C ARG A 203 -6.65 2.19 22.51
N PHE A 204 -7.03 1.07 21.92
CA PHE A 204 -8.28 0.92 21.16
C PHE A 204 -9.44 0.38 22.00
N ILE A 205 -9.23 0.19 23.30
CA ILE A 205 -10.14 -0.55 24.16
C ILE A 205 -10.43 0.23 25.44
N GLN A 206 -11.65 0.06 25.95
CA GLN A 206 -12.06 0.50 27.28
C GLN A 206 -12.66 -0.67 28.05
N ARG A 207 -12.57 -0.65 29.38
CA ARG A 207 -13.22 -1.66 30.22
C ARG A 207 -14.73 -1.50 30.18
N ASP A 208 -15.42 -2.64 30.06
CA ASP A 208 -16.86 -2.70 30.23
C ASP A 208 -17.20 -3.27 31.60
N SER A 209 -17.83 -2.45 32.44
CA SER A 209 -18.25 -2.85 33.80
C SER A 209 -19.71 -3.29 33.88
N THR A 210 -20.42 -3.35 32.75
CA THR A 210 -21.86 -3.64 32.72
C THR A 210 -22.19 -5.12 32.98
N SER A 211 -21.22 -6.02 32.76
CA SER A 211 -21.36 -7.46 32.98
C SER A 211 -20.01 -8.10 33.29
N MET A 212 -20.02 -9.17 34.07
CA MET A 212 -18.87 -10.04 34.31
C MET A 212 -18.80 -11.22 33.32
N ASP A 213 -19.83 -11.40 32.50
CA ASP A 213 -19.91 -12.51 31.55
C ASP A 213 -19.28 -12.16 30.20
N ALA A 214 -18.73 -13.19 29.55
CA ALA A 214 -18.26 -13.09 28.18
C ALA A 214 -19.41 -12.65 27.24
N PRO A 215 -19.12 -11.79 26.24
CA PRO A 215 -20.12 -11.32 25.30
C PRO A 215 -20.72 -12.49 24.54
N SER A 216 -22.05 -12.49 24.45
CA SER A 216 -22.77 -13.55 23.74
C SER A 216 -24.13 -13.12 23.19
N ALA A 217 -24.53 -13.75 22.09
CA ALA A 217 -25.87 -13.59 21.53
C ALA A 217 -26.44 -14.91 21.01
N LEU A 218 -27.77 -15.02 21.06
CA LEU A 218 -28.53 -16.07 20.39
C LEU A 218 -29.13 -15.48 19.13
N VAL A 219 -28.78 -16.01 17.96
CA VAL A 219 -29.36 -15.57 16.69
C VAL A 219 -30.46 -16.55 16.29
N HIS A 220 -31.71 -16.07 16.33
CA HIS A 220 -32.89 -16.87 16.02
C HIS A 220 -33.48 -16.60 14.64
N SER A 221 -33.38 -15.36 14.16
CA SER A 221 -33.86 -14.99 12.83
C SER A 221 -33.07 -13.86 12.21
N LEU A 222 -33.14 -13.78 10.89
CA LEU A 222 -32.51 -12.75 10.06
C LEU A 222 -33.56 -12.11 9.16
N SER A 223 -33.31 -10.89 8.69
CA SER A 223 -34.14 -10.27 7.66
C SER A 223 -33.30 -9.59 6.58
N VAL A 224 -33.72 -9.77 5.34
CA VAL A 224 -33.18 -9.10 4.16
C VAL A 224 -34.18 -8.07 3.67
N ALA A 225 -33.76 -6.82 3.62
CA ALA A 225 -34.46 -5.71 2.98
C ALA A 225 -33.65 -5.20 1.79
N ALA A 226 -34.24 -4.34 0.96
CA ALA A 226 -33.52 -3.68 -0.13
C ALA A 226 -34.22 -2.39 -0.53
N ASP A 227 -33.45 -1.48 -1.12
CA ASP A 227 -33.91 -0.29 -1.83
C ASP A 227 -33.30 -0.23 -3.24
N GLU A 228 -33.35 0.94 -3.88
CA GLU A 228 -32.82 1.17 -5.22
C GLU A 228 -31.28 1.12 -5.29
N SER A 229 -30.59 1.35 -4.16
CA SER A 229 -29.14 1.49 -4.05
C SER A 229 -28.45 0.25 -3.49
N ALA A 230 -29.09 -0.46 -2.56
CA ALA A 230 -28.48 -1.56 -1.82
C ALA A 230 -29.48 -2.64 -1.38
N ALA A 231 -28.92 -3.76 -0.90
CA ALA A 231 -29.63 -4.74 -0.09
C ALA A 231 -29.02 -4.80 1.31
N TYR A 232 -29.84 -5.04 2.31
CA TYR A 232 -29.44 -5.00 3.72
C TYR A 232 -29.79 -6.33 4.37
N LEU A 233 -28.79 -7.04 4.87
CA LEU A 233 -28.98 -8.15 5.80
C LEU A 233 -28.90 -7.61 7.23
N LYS A 234 -30.00 -7.71 7.97
CA LYS A 234 -30.07 -7.37 9.39
C LYS A 234 -30.00 -8.63 10.25
N ILE A 235 -29.06 -8.62 11.19
CA ILE A 235 -28.78 -9.69 12.15
C ILE A 235 -29.01 -9.12 13.55
N PRO A 236 -30.17 -9.38 14.17
CA PRO A 236 -30.45 -8.92 15.53
C PRO A 236 -29.49 -9.58 16.53
N LEU A 237 -28.78 -8.77 17.31
CA LEU A 237 -27.92 -9.23 18.41
C LEU A 237 -28.30 -8.52 19.70
N ARG A 238 -27.99 -9.15 20.85
CA ARG A 238 -28.17 -8.54 22.17
C ARG A 238 -27.06 -7.55 22.51
N GLU A 239 -25.91 -7.68 21.87
CA GLU A 239 -24.73 -6.85 22.03
C GLU A 239 -23.91 -6.88 20.74
N ARG A 240 -22.99 -5.92 20.58
CA ARG A 240 -22.17 -5.78 19.37
C ARG A 240 -21.02 -6.77 19.42
N LEU A 241 -21.09 -7.83 18.63
CA LEU A 241 -20.12 -8.93 18.66
C LEU A 241 -19.09 -8.85 17.53
N PRO A 242 -17.85 -9.34 17.74
CA PRO A 242 -16.83 -9.32 16.70
C PRO A 242 -17.19 -10.26 15.54
N PHE A 243 -16.79 -9.87 14.34
CA PHE A 243 -17.06 -10.62 13.12
C PHE A 243 -15.96 -10.44 12.08
N THR A 244 -15.90 -11.36 11.12
CA THR A 244 -15.07 -11.26 9.92
C THR A 244 -15.91 -11.50 8.67
N ILE A 245 -15.56 -10.83 7.57
CA ILE A 245 -16.18 -11.04 6.26
C ILE A 245 -15.09 -11.41 5.26
N SER A 246 -15.31 -12.50 4.53
CA SER A 246 -14.45 -12.92 3.41
C SER A 246 -15.24 -12.91 2.11
N GLU A 247 -14.63 -12.41 1.05
CA GLU A 247 -15.21 -12.38 -0.30
C GLU A 247 -14.87 -13.65 -1.07
N PHE A 248 -15.86 -14.24 -1.72
CA PHE A 248 -15.68 -15.35 -2.66
C PHE A 248 -16.20 -14.94 -4.04
N PRO A 249 -15.42 -14.18 -4.84
CA PRO A 249 -15.89 -13.66 -6.13
C PRO A 249 -16.31 -14.76 -7.11
N ALA A 250 -15.60 -15.89 -7.14
CA ALA A 250 -15.99 -17.02 -7.99
C ALA A 250 -17.29 -17.70 -7.53
N GLY A 251 -17.68 -17.54 -6.26
CA GLY A 251 -18.90 -18.08 -5.66
C GLY A 251 -20.07 -17.09 -5.59
N ASN A 252 -19.87 -15.85 -6.04
CA ASN A 252 -20.82 -14.74 -5.91
C ASN A 252 -21.33 -14.59 -4.47
N SER A 253 -20.48 -14.82 -3.47
CA SER A 253 -20.91 -14.82 -2.07
C SER A 253 -19.94 -14.09 -1.14
N LEU A 254 -20.48 -13.64 -0.02
CA LEU A 254 -19.73 -13.19 1.15
C LEU A 254 -19.88 -14.23 2.26
N LEU A 255 -18.79 -14.54 2.95
CA LEU A 255 -18.81 -15.39 4.13
C LEU A 255 -18.61 -14.53 5.37
N LEU A 256 -19.66 -14.41 6.18
CA LEU A 256 -19.63 -13.73 7.45
C LEU A 256 -19.46 -14.76 8.58
N GLU A 257 -18.45 -14.58 9.42
CA GLU A 257 -18.29 -15.34 10.66
C GLU A 257 -18.54 -14.41 11.84
N LEU A 258 -19.51 -14.78 12.68
CA LEU A 258 -19.90 -14.07 13.90
C LEU A 258 -19.43 -14.85 15.11
N PHE A 259 -18.59 -14.22 15.92
CA PHE A 259 -18.02 -14.81 17.14
C PHE A 259 -18.86 -14.46 18.37
N GLY A 260 -18.84 -15.31 19.40
CA GLY A 260 -19.71 -15.20 20.56
C GLY A 260 -21.20 -15.47 20.27
N VAL A 261 -21.54 -16.08 19.13
CA VAL A 261 -22.93 -16.34 18.75
C VAL A 261 -23.27 -17.81 18.86
N THR A 262 -24.35 -18.12 19.56
CA THR A 262 -25.01 -19.43 19.51
C THR A 262 -26.05 -19.44 18.39
N ALA A 263 -25.93 -20.40 17.47
CA ALA A 263 -26.83 -20.56 16.34
C ALA A 263 -28.14 -21.26 16.75
N HIS A 264 -29.28 -20.58 16.59
CA HIS A 264 -30.63 -21.14 16.76
C HIS A 264 -31.53 -20.68 15.60
N MET A 265 -31.04 -20.84 14.37
CA MET A 265 -31.67 -20.23 13.20
C MET A 265 -33.01 -20.90 12.85
N ASP A 266 -34.12 -20.22 13.13
CA ASP A 266 -35.48 -20.70 12.83
C ASP A 266 -36.02 -20.08 11.54
N GLN A 267 -35.70 -18.81 11.27
CA GLN A 267 -36.32 -18.07 10.17
C GLN A 267 -35.37 -17.05 9.53
N ILE A 268 -35.34 -17.04 8.20
CA ILE A 268 -34.72 -15.97 7.40
C ILE A 268 -35.82 -15.34 6.54
N LYS A 269 -36.12 -14.07 6.77
CA LYS A 269 -37.17 -13.34 6.04
C LYS A 269 -36.55 -12.55 4.88
N PHE A 270 -36.99 -12.82 3.65
CA PHE A 270 -36.65 -12.00 2.49
C PHE A 270 -37.82 -11.06 2.17
N ALA A 271 -37.54 -9.76 2.01
CA ALA A 271 -38.57 -8.78 1.63
C ALA A 271 -39.08 -8.97 0.19
N SER A 272 -38.24 -9.49 -0.71
CA SER A 272 -38.60 -9.79 -2.10
C SER A 272 -37.78 -10.98 -2.64
N PRO A 273 -38.35 -11.84 -3.50
CA PRO A 273 -37.62 -12.88 -4.23
C PRO A 273 -36.53 -12.34 -5.16
N ASP A 274 -36.66 -11.08 -5.60
CA ASP A 274 -35.73 -10.40 -6.51
C ASP A 274 -34.65 -9.57 -5.79
N SER A 275 -34.37 -9.93 -4.54
CA SER A 275 -33.30 -9.32 -3.77
C SER A 275 -31.92 -9.58 -4.38
N LEU A 276 -31.01 -8.61 -4.22
CA LEU A 276 -29.60 -8.76 -4.56
C LEU A 276 -28.96 -9.93 -3.80
N ILE A 277 -29.36 -10.09 -2.53
CA ILE A 277 -29.06 -11.26 -1.69
C ILE A 277 -30.13 -12.31 -1.99
N ARG A 278 -29.73 -13.39 -2.66
CA ARG A 278 -30.60 -14.44 -3.18
C ARG A 278 -30.87 -15.55 -2.18
N ASP A 279 -29.87 -15.86 -1.36
CA ASP A 279 -29.94 -16.93 -0.37
C ASP A 279 -29.00 -16.59 0.80
N ILE A 280 -29.29 -17.15 1.97
CA ILE A 280 -28.41 -17.08 3.14
C ILE A 280 -28.32 -18.49 3.71
N ARG A 281 -27.14 -19.08 3.62
CA ARG A 281 -26.87 -20.41 4.16
C ARG A 281 -26.10 -20.26 5.44
N TRP A 282 -26.50 -20.96 6.49
CA TRP A 282 -25.87 -20.84 7.79
C TRP A 282 -25.28 -22.16 8.25
N ARG A 283 -24.20 -22.08 9.04
CA ARG A 283 -23.56 -23.23 9.67
C ARG A 283 -23.12 -22.87 11.08
N LYS A 284 -23.25 -23.83 11.98
CA LYS A 284 -22.62 -23.78 13.31
C LYS A 284 -21.19 -24.29 13.18
N ILE A 285 -20.21 -23.41 13.36
CA ILE A 285 -18.79 -23.77 13.32
C ILE A 285 -18.34 -24.31 14.67
N SER A 286 -18.82 -23.69 15.75
CA SER A 286 -18.63 -24.09 17.14
C SER A 286 -19.84 -23.67 17.99
N ASP A 287 -19.80 -23.89 19.31
CA ASP A 287 -20.84 -23.40 20.23
C ASP A 287 -20.93 -21.86 20.29
N ARG A 288 -19.87 -21.17 19.84
CA ARG A 288 -19.72 -19.71 19.91
C ARG A 288 -19.52 -19.05 18.54
N THR A 289 -19.54 -19.80 17.44
CA THR A 289 -19.29 -19.25 16.10
C THR A 289 -20.38 -19.64 15.12
N LEU A 290 -21.10 -18.65 14.62
CA LEU A 290 -22.08 -18.75 13.53
C LEU A 290 -21.44 -18.26 12.23
N GLN A 291 -21.51 -19.08 11.19
CA GLN A 291 -21.10 -18.70 9.85
C GLN A 291 -22.33 -18.52 8.95
N LEU A 292 -22.36 -17.44 8.17
CA LEU A 292 -23.37 -17.13 7.18
C LEU A 292 -22.71 -16.95 5.80
N GLU A 293 -23.07 -17.78 4.83
CA GLU A 293 -22.80 -17.56 3.42
C GLU A 293 -23.94 -16.73 2.82
N ILE A 294 -23.65 -15.48 2.46
CA ILE A 294 -24.55 -14.53 1.83
C ILE A 294 -24.39 -14.69 0.32
N VAL A 295 -25.32 -15.41 -0.32
CA VAL A 295 -25.27 -15.69 -1.76
C VAL A 295 -25.91 -14.54 -2.51
N THR A 296 -25.17 -13.98 -3.48
CA THR A 296 -25.61 -12.81 -4.25
C THR A 296 -26.03 -13.20 -5.67
N GLY A 297 -26.88 -12.36 -6.28
CA GLY A 297 -27.32 -12.51 -7.67
C GLY A 297 -26.38 -11.86 -8.69
N ILE A 298 -25.16 -11.48 -8.31
CA ILE A 298 -24.23 -10.68 -9.13
C ILE A 298 -22.89 -11.38 -9.23
N SER A 299 -22.22 -11.22 -10.38
CA SER A 299 -20.87 -11.76 -10.62
C SER A 299 -19.76 -10.87 -10.09
N GLN A 300 -20.04 -9.57 -9.94
CA GLN A 300 -19.11 -8.55 -9.48
C GLN A 300 -19.74 -7.83 -8.29
N LEU A 301 -19.05 -7.86 -7.16
CA LEU A 301 -19.41 -7.04 -6.00
C LEU A 301 -19.03 -5.58 -6.27
N TRP A 302 -19.89 -4.63 -5.89
CA TRP A 302 -19.65 -3.19 -6.11
C TRP A 302 -19.37 -2.43 -4.83
N GLY A 303 -19.19 -3.17 -3.74
CA GLY A 303 -18.98 -2.67 -2.41
C GLY A 303 -19.97 -3.24 -1.41
N TYR A 304 -19.52 -3.37 -0.17
CA TYR A 304 -20.35 -3.67 1.00
C TYR A 304 -19.84 -2.93 2.22
N ASP A 305 -20.74 -2.69 3.17
CA ASP A 305 -20.40 -2.15 4.49
C ASP A 305 -20.98 -3.04 5.59
N ALA A 306 -20.37 -2.99 6.77
CA ALA A 306 -20.76 -3.77 7.94
C ALA A 306 -20.71 -2.90 9.20
N TYR A 307 -21.87 -2.58 9.74
CA TYR A 307 -22.00 -1.63 10.84
C TYR A 307 -23.12 -2.03 11.81
N PHE A 308 -23.16 -1.41 12.99
CA PHE A 308 -24.20 -1.68 14.00
C PHE A 308 -25.27 -0.59 14.02
N GLU A 309 -26.54 -0.99 13.93
CA GLU A 309 -27.70 -0.17 14.27
C GLU A 309 -28.26 -0.60 15.63
N GLY A 310 -28.01 0.21 16.67
CA GLY A 310 -28.17 -0.26 18.04
C GLY A 310 -27.20 -1.41 18.30
N ASN A 311 -27.73 -2.61 18.50
CA ASN A 311 -26.94 -3.85 18.61
C ASN A 311 -27.08 -4.76 17.37
N ALA A 312 -28.00 -4.46 16.45
CA ALA A 312 -28.15 -5.28 15.26
C ALA A 312 -26.98 -5.04 14.31
N LEU A 313 -26.34 -6.12 13.83
CA LEU A 313 -25.35 -6.04 12.77
C LEU A 313 -26.08 -5.92 11.43
N ILE A 314 -25.72 -4.90 10.65
CA ILE A 314 -26.21 -4.66 9.30
C ILE A 314 -25.07 -4.96 8.34
N ILE A 315 -25.32 -5.83 7.37
CA ILE A 315 -24.47 -5.99 6.18
C ILE A 315 -25.20 -5.30 5.03
N GLU A 316 -24.66 -4.18 4.58
CA GLU A 316 -25.13 -3.45 3.40
C GLU A 316 -24.36 -3.93 2.18
N LEU A 317 -25.07 -4.35 1.13
CA LEU A 317 -24.49 -4.78 -0.13
C LEU A 317 -24.94 -3.85 -1.26
N ARG A 318 -23.99 -3.13 -1.85
CA ARG A 318 -24.26 -2.15 -2.91
C ARG A 318 -24.70 -2.84 -4.19
N ARG A 319 -25.76 -2.31 -4.82
CA ARG A 319 -26.22 -2.80 -6.12
C ARG A 319 -25.22 -2.43 -7.23
N PRO A 320 -25.03 -3.29 -8.24
CA PRO A 320 -24.32 -2.91 -9.44
C PRO A 320 -24.97 -1.70 -10.07
N PRO A 321 -24.18 -0.72 -10.51
CA PRO A 321 -24.77 0.43 -11.13
C PRO A 321 -25.17 0.14 -12.57
N LYS A 322 -26.05 0.97 -13.11
CA LYS A 322 -26.51 0.85 -14.50
C LYS A 322 -25.45 1.39 -15.46
N ILE A 323 -24.66 0.50 -16.05
CA ILE A 323 -23.59 0.88 -16.99
C ILE A 323 -24.15 1.16 -18.40
N GLU A 324 -24.04 2.41 -18.85
CA GLU A 324 -24.50 2.86 -20.17
C GLU A 324 -23.55 2.46 -21.33
N ARG A 325 -23.87 2.88 -22.56
CA ARG A 325 -22.96 2.72 -23.71
C ARG A 325 -21.64 3.49 -23.51
N SER A 326 -21.73 4.72 -23.00
CA SER A 326 -20.58 5.46 -22.49
C SER A 326 -20.34 5.03 -21.05
N VAL A 327 -19.41 4.11 -20.85
CA VAL A 327 -19.29 3.36 -19.59
C VAL A 327 -18.89 4.23 -18.39
N LEU A 328 -18.17 5.32 -18.61
CA LEU A 328 -17.75 6.27 -17.58
C LEU A 328 -18.79 7.36 -17.26
N LYS A 329 -19.86 7.47 -18.06
CA LYS A 329 -20.86 8.51 -17.86
C LYS A 329 -21.62 8.28 -16.56
N ASN A 330 -21.84 9.35 -15.79
CA ASN A 330 -22.53 9.35 -14.50
C ASN A 330 -21.90 8.43 -13.45
N ARG A 331 -20.62 8.06 -13.58
CA ARG A 331 -19.88 7.31 -12.56
C ARG A 331 -19.31 8.30 -11.55
N VAL A 332 -19.36 7.99 -10.27
CA VAL A 332 -18.68 8.78 -9.22
C VAL A 332 -17.37 8.07 -8.88
N ILE A 333 -16.25 8.71 -9.16
CA ILE A 333 -14.92 8.12 -9.00
C ILE A 333 -14.11 9.02 -8.07
N ALA A 334 -13.68 8.48 -6.93
CA ALA A 334 -12.72 9.14 -6.07
C ALA A 334 -11.31 8.96 -6.63
N VAL A 335 -10.57 10.06 -6.72
CA VAL A 335 -9.16 10.07 -7.10
C VAL A 335 -8.40 10.67 -5.91
N ASP A 336 -7.48 9.90 -5.35
CA ASP A 336 -6.72 10.28 -4.18
C ASP A 336 -5.26 10.53 -4.58
N PRO A 337 -4.81 11.79 -4.73
CA PRO A 337 -3.39 12.06 -4.86
C PRO A 337 -2.72 11.85 -3.49
N GLY A 338 -1.88 10.81 -3.40
CA GLY A 338 -1.16 10.44 -2.18
C GLY A 338 -0.38 11.61 -1.56
N HIS A 339 -0.13 11.52 -0.25
CA HIS A 339 0.63 12.52 0.53
C HIS A 339 0.01 13.94 0.50
N GLY A 340 0.80 14.99 0.77
CA GLY A 340 0.36 16.38 0.77
C GLY A 340 0.68 17.13 2.07
N GLY A 341 0.84 18.45 1.96
CA GLY A 341 1.32 19.28 3.07
C GLY A 341 2.75 18.92 3.43
N ASP A 342 3.02 18.71 4.71
CA ASP A 342 4.36 18.36 5.21
C ASP A 342 4.75 16.90 4.91
N ASN A 343 3.77 16.06 4.54
CA ASN A 343 4.07 14.72 4.02
C ASN A 343 4.48 14.85 2.55
N LEU A 344 5.79 14.78 2.28
CA LEU A 344 6.36 14.89 0.94
C LEU A 344 6.16 13.62 0.10
N GLY A 345 5.95 12.48 0.76
CA GLY A 345 6.19 11.15 0.17
C GLY A 345 7.66 10.94 -0.17
N ALA A 346 7.93 10.06 -1.11
CA ALA A 346 9.29 9.85 -1.61
C ALA A 346 9.87 11.13 -2.26
N ILE A 347 11.20 11.26 -2.24
CA ILE A 347 11.91 12.39 -2.86
C ILE A 347 12.88 11.84 -3.90
N GLY A 348 12.69 12.27 -5.14
CA GLY A 348 13.57 11.87 -6.24
C GLY A 348 14.92 12.60 -6.27
N PRO A 349 15.89 12.11 -7.07
CA PRO A 349 17.23 12.70 -7.20
C PRO A 349 17.28 14.21 -7.51
N THR A 350 16.31 14.72 -8.27
CA THR A 350 16.21 16.15 -8.61
C THR A 350 15.37 16.95 -7.61
N ARG A 351 15.05 16.37 -6.44
CA ARG A 351 14.17 16.92 -5.39
C ARG A 351 12.70 17.06 -5.82
N LEU A 352 12.23 16.28 -6.79
CA LEU A 352 10.79 16.15 -7.01
C LEU A 352 10.18 15.41 -5.81
N ALA A 353 9.21 16.02 -5.13
CA ALA A 353 8.46 15.33 -4.10
C ALA A 353 7.32 14.53 -4.73
N GLU A 354 7.09 13.33 -4.23
CA GLU A 354 6.05 12.42 -4.71
C GLU A 354 4.67 13.08 -4.63
N LYS A 355 4.38 13.83 -3.57
CA LYS A 355 3.12 14.58 -3.42
C LYS A 355 2.81 15.49 -4.62
N ASP A 356 3.82 16.04 -5.27
CA ASP A 356 3.66 16.95 -6.40
C ASP A 356 3.39 16.17 -7.70
N ALA A 357 4.11 15.06 -7.90
CA ALA A 357 3.87 14.14 -9.01
C ALA A 357 2.48 13.51 -8.93
N ASN A 358 2.09 13.03 -7.75
CA ASN A 358 0.77 12.44 -7.48
C ASN A 358 -0.35 13.42 -7.79
N LEU A 359 -0.22 14.68 -7.34
CA LEU A 359 -1.21 15.72 -7.61
C LEU A 359 -1.30 16.03 -9.11
N ALA A 360 -0.18 16.13 -9.80
CA ALA A 360 -0.17 16.41 -11.24
C ALA A 360 -0.86 15.30 -12.05
N ILE A 361 -0.61 14.03 -11.72
CA ILE A 361 -1.27 12.87 -12.34
C ILE A 361 -2.77 12.88 -12.02
N ALA A 362 -3.15 13.09 -10.76
CA ALA A 362 -4.54 13.10 -10.34
C ALA A 362 -5.38 14.21 -11.00
N LEU A 363 -4.84 15.42 -11.13
CA LEU A 363 -5.52 16.53 -11.84
C LEU A 363 -5.69 16.23 -13.33
N GLN A 364 -4.70 15.61 -13.96
CA GLN A 364 -4.81 15.20 -15.36
C GLN A 364 -5.82 14.07 -15.54
N LEU A 365 -5.87 13.12 -14.60
CA LEU A 365 -6.86 12.04 -14.57
C LEU A 365 -8.28 12.59 -14.37
N GLN A 366 -8.46 13.55 -13.46
CA GLN A 366 -9.73 14.25 -13.25
C GLN A 366 -10.27 14.81 -14.57
N GLU A 367 -9.46 15.63 -15.26
CA GLU A 367 -9.86 16.28 -16.51
C GLU A 367 -10.32 15.26 -17.57
N LEU A 368 -9.63 14.13 -17.68
CA LEU A 368 -9.96 13.09 -18.66
C LEU A 368 -11.23 12.32 -18.29
N LEU A 369 -11.43 12.01 -17.01
CA LEU A 369 -12.63 11.34 -16.51
C LEU A 369 -13.87 12.23 -16.65
N GLU A 370 -13.77 13.51 -16.29
CA GLU A 370 -14.86 14.48 -16.42
C GLU A 370 -15.26 14.70 -17.89
N LYS A 371 -14.29 14.74 -18.82
CA LYS A 371 -14.57 14.74 -20.27
C LYS A 371 -15.35 13.53 -20.75
N LYS A 372 -15.27 12.40 -20.05
CA LYS A 372 -16.03 11.17 -20.32
C LYS A 372 -17.38 11.13 -19.61
N GLY A 373 -17.70 12.17 -18.84
CA GLY A 373 -18.96 12.34 -18.13
C GLY A 373 -18.99 11.71 -16.74
N ALA A 374 -17.84 11.36 -16.16
CA ALA A 374 -17.74 10.95 -14.76
C ALA A 374 -17.76 12.18 -13.83
N THR A 375 -18.24 12.00 -12.62
CA THR A 375 -18.05 12.94 -11.51
C THR A 375 -16.81 12.50 -10.74
N VAL A 376 -15.80 13.37 -10.63
CA VAL A 376 -14.56 13.05 -9.94
C VAL A 376 -14.51 13.73 -8.57
N ILE A 377 -14.19 12.95 -7.56
CA ILE A 377 -14.03 13.41 -6.18
C ILE A 377 -12.54 13.36 -5.86
N LEU A 378 -11.89 14.52 -5.83
CA LEU A 378 -10.48 14.61 -5.41
C LEU A 378 -10.38 14.74 -3.90
N THR A 379 -9.62 13.85 -3.24
CA THR A 379 -9.37 13.97 -1.79
C THR A 379 -8.57 15.24 -1.46
N ARG A 380 -7.74 15.72 -2.39
CA ARG A 380 -7.13 17.05 -2.35
C ARG A 380 -6.94 17.62 -3.76
N GLN A 381 -7.11 18.93 -3.91
CA GLN A 381 -6.94 19.66 -5.18
C GLN A 381 -5.68 20.55 -5.21
N LYS A 382 -5.03 20.70 -4.07
CA LYS A 382 -3.82 21.50 -3.87
C LYS A 382 -2.88 20.78 -2.91
N ASP A 383 -1.74 21.40 -2.62
CA ASP A 383 -0.80 20.91 -1.61
C ASP A 383 -1.36 21.17 -0.21
N THR A 384 -2.15 20.21 0.29
CA THR A 384 -2.74 20.23 1.63
C THR A 384 -2.58 18.87 2.28
N ALA A 385 -2.26 18.87 3.58
CA ALA A 385 -2.31 17.66 4.39
C ALA A 385 -3.77 17.20 4.54
N ILE A 386 -4.00 15.90 4.37
CA ILE A 386 -5.27 15.23 4.65
C ILE A 386 -4.97 13.86 5.27
N GLY A 387 -5.69 13.52 6.34
CA GLY A 387 -5.48 12.30 7.11
C GLY A 387 -5.78 11.05 6.29
N LEU A 388 -5.12 9.94 6.62
CA LEU A 388 -5.26 8.68 5.88
C LEU A 388 -6.71 8.18 5.82
N TYR A 389 -7.39 8.18 6.98
CA TYR A 389 -8.79 7.75 7.07
C TYR A 389 -9.76 8.82 6.58
N GLU A 390 -9.42 10.10 6.70
CA GLU A 390 -10.22 11.21 6.15
C GLU A 390 -10.37 11.10 4.62
N ARG A 391 -9.34 10.61 3.92
CA ARG A 391 -9.42 10.32 2.47
C ARG A 391 -10.49 9.28 2.14
N ILE A 392 -10.57 8.23 2.97
CA ILE A 392 -11.54 7.14 2.81
C ILE A 392 -12.94 7.65 3.13
N ASP A 393 -13.11 8.33 4.27
CA ASP A 393 -14.39 8.86 4.72
C ASP A 393 -14.98 9.87 3.74
N TYR A 394 -14.14 10.76 3.19
CA TYR A 394 -14.54 11.73 2.18
C TYR A 394 -15.02 11.07 0.90
N SER A 395 -14.28 10.06 0.41
CA SER A 395 -14.62 9.30 -0.80
C SER A 395 -15.91 8.50 -0.62
N SER A 396 -16.05 7.84 0.53
CA SER A 396 -17.22 7.09 0.96
C SER A 396 -18.47 7.98 1.01
N SER A 397 -18.39 9.10 1.74
CA SER A 397 -19.50 10.04 1.94
C SER A 397 -19.97 10.70 0.64
N ALA A 398 -19.08 10.80 -0.36
CA ALA A 398 -19.42 11.30 -1.68
C ALA A 398 -20.13 10.25 -2.57
N GLY A 399 -20.32 9.02 -2.07
CA GLY A 399 -20.94 7.93 -2.81
C GLY A 399 -20.07 7.37 -3.94
N ALA A 400 -18.75 7.52 -3.87
CA ALA A 400 -17.83 7.02 -4.88
C ALA A 400 -18.01 5.51 -5.09
N GLU A 401 -18.03 5.08 -6.35
CA GLU A 401 -18.11 3.65 -6.73
C GLU A 401 -16.72 3.01 -6.77
N MET A 402 -15.72 3.84 -7.03
CA MET A 402 -14.33 3.45 -7.18
C MET A 402 -13.44 4.50 -6.52
N LEU A 403 -12.40 4.07 -5.80
CA LEU A 403 -11.32 4.87 -5.27
C LEU A 403 -10.00 4.48 -5.95
N LEU A 404 -9.35 5.47 -6.55
CA LEU A 404 -8.07 5.35 -7.23
C LEU A 404 -7.04 6.17 -6.48
N SER A 405 -6.22 5.54 -5.65
CA SER A 405 -5.12 6.22 -4.96
C SER A 405 -3.89 6.24 -5.84
N ILE A 406 -3.37 7.42 -6.14
CA ILE A 406 -2.28 7.68 -7.07
C ILE A 406 -1.01 7.95 -6.28
N HIS A 407 0.00 7.11 -6.51
CA HIS A 407 1.30 7.13 -5.87
C HIS A 407 2.43 6.97 -6.89
N ASN A 408 3.65 7.27 -6.44
CA ASN A 408 4.88 6.90 -7.13
C ASN A 408 5.85 6.27 -6.14
N ASN A 409 6.36 5.10 -6.50
CA ASN A 409 7.00 4.18 -5.60
C ASN A 409 8.41 4.64 -5.21
N ALA A 410 8.92 4.04 -4.15
CA ALA A 410 10.33 4.05 -3.80
C ALA A 410 10.66 2.72 -3.13
N ILE A 411 11.93 2.34 -3.14
CA ILE A 411 12.40 1.20 -2.37
C ILE A 411 13.04 1.67 -1.07
N ALA A 412 13.01 0.80 -0.06
CA ALA A 412 13.72 1.03 1.18
C ALA A 412 15.24 1.18 0.94
N ASP A 413 15.87 1.94 1.81
CA ASP A 413 17.29 2.27 1.73
C ASP A 413 18.18 1.05 1.58
N GLY A 414 19.22 1.21 0.76
CA GLY A 414 20.20 0.16 0.47
C GLY A 414 19.78 -0.86 -0.57
N SER A 415 18.57 -0.76 -1.11
CA SER A 415 18.16 -1.57 -2.26
C SER A 415 18.59 -0.89 -3.56
N ASN A 416 18.86 -1.69 -4.61
CA ASN A 416 19.29 -1.16 -5.91
C ASN A 416 18.06 -0.73 -6.76
N PRO A 417 17.89 0.57 -7.06
CA PRO A 417 16.73 1.07 -7.82
C PRO A 417 16.69 0.61 -9.28
N PHE A 418 17.83 0.20 -9.86
CA PHE A 418 17.87 -0.29 -11.23
C PHE A 418 17.36 -1.73 -11.39
N LEU A 419 17.18 -2.45 -10.27
CA LEU A 419 16.61 -3.80 -10.24
C LEU A 419 15.12 -3.81 -9.87
N LEU A 420 14.64 -2.74 -9.24
CA LEU A 420 13.28 -2.58 -8.75
C LEU A 420 12.74 -1.23 -9.24
N ASN A 421 12.12 -1.25 -10.42
CA ASN A 421 11.54 -0.08 -11.06
C ASN A 421 10.24 -0.46 -11.79
N GLY A 422 9.60 0.52 -12.44
CA GLY A 422 8.38 0.30 -13.20
C GLY A 422 7.07 0.64 -12.51
N SER A 423 5.96 0.24 -13.14
CA SER A 423 4.60 0.53 -12.65
C SER A 423 4.00 -0.70 -11.96
N SER A 424 3.21 -0.49 -10.91
CA SER A 424 2.46 -1.55 -10.23
C SER A 424 1.07 -1.08 -9.79
N VAL A 425 0.18 -2.04 -9.55
CA VAL A 425 -1.16 -1.78 -9.00
C VAL A 425 -1.44 -2.72 -7.85
N TYR A 426 -2.02 -2.18 -6.78
CA TYR A 426 -2.31 -2.89 -5.55
C TYR A 426 -3.82 -2.93 -5.31
N TYR A 427 -4.29 -4.10 -4.87
CA TYR A 427 -5.64 -4.31 -4.37
C TYR A 427 -5.57 -5.03 -3.03
N TYR A 428 -6.67 -5.03 -2.28
CA TYR A 428 -6.80 -5.83 -1.06
C TYR A 428 -8.00 -6.76 -1.16
N HIS A 429 -9.17 -6.18 -1.40
CA HIS A 429 -10.40 -6.94 -1.55
C HIS A 429 -10.51 -7.60 -2.92
N ALA A 430 -11.08 -8.81 -2.94
CA ALA A 430 -11.20 -9.61 -4.14
C ALA A 430 -12.14 -8.96 -5.16
N GLN A 431 -13.14 -8.19 -4.71
CA GLN A 431 -13.98 -7.33 -5.54
C GLN A 431 -13.20 -6.30 -6.37
N SER A 432 -12.04 -5.83 -5.90
CA SER A 432 -11.23 -4.82 -6.59
C SER A 432 -10.22 -5.43 -7.57
N ARG A 433 -10.06 -6.76 -7.57
CA ARG A 433 -8.97 -7.42 -8.30
C ARG A 433 -9.06 -7.22 -9.82
N ASP A 434 -10.24 -7.37 -10.39
CA ASP A 434 -10.41 -7.27 -11.86
C ASP A 434 -10.28 -5.83 -12.34
N LEU A 435 -10.73 -4.86 -11.53
CA LEU A 435 -10.45 -3.44 -11.74
C LEU A 435 -8.94 -3.16 -11.71
N ALA A 436 -8.24 -3.67 -10.69
CA ALA A 436 -6.80 -3.51 -10.55
C ALA A 436 -6.04 -4.11 -11.74
N ALA A 437 -6.43 -5.31 -12.19
CA ALA A 437 -5.83 -5.97 -13.35
C ALA A 437 -6.04 -5.19 -14.66
N ALA A 438 -7.25 -4.66 -14.88
CA ALA A 438 -7.56 -3.86 -16.06
C ALA A 438 -6.76 -2.54 -16.09
N ILE A 439 -6.65 -1.86 -14.94
CA ILE A 439 -5.81 -0.67 -14.81
C ILE A 439 -4.34 -1.01 -15.02
N HIS A 440 -3.83 -2.06 -14.36
CA HIS A 440 -2.44 -2.49 -14.47
C HIS A 440 -2.02 -2.72 -15.92
N SER A 441 -2.80 -3.50 -16.69
CA SER A 441 -2.50 -3.78 -18.09
C SER A 441 -2.41 -2.51 -18.94
N ARG A 442 -3.34 -1.55 -18.75
CA ARG A 442 -3.36 -0.31 -19.53
C ARG A 442 -2.36 0.73 -19.05
N LEU A 443 -1.98 0.68 -17.77
CA LEU A 443 -0.92 1.49 -17.20
C LEU A 443 0.43 1.14 -17.83
N LEU A 444 0.76 -0.15 -17.93
CA LEU A 444 2.00 -0.63 -18.55
C LEU A 444 2.09 -0.25 -20.04
N GLU A 445 1.00 -0.42 -20.79
CA GLU A 445 0.94 0.02 -22.19
C GLU A 445 1.19 1.54 -22.35
N ALA A 446 0.70 2.33 -21.40
CA ALA A 446 0.75 3.78 -21.47
C ALA A 446 2.06 4.37 -20.93
N SER A 447 2.63 3.76 -19.89
CA SER A 447 3.90 4.19 -19.28
C SER A 447 5.09 3.73 -20.11
N GLY A 448 5.03 2.53 -20.70
CA GLY A 448 6.17 1.89 -21.34
C GLY A 448 7.29 1.52 -20.35
N LEU A 449 7.00 1.55 -19.05
CA LEU A 449 7.92 1.17 -17.99
C LEU A 449 7.88 -0.36 -17.74
N GLN A 450 8.80 -0.84 -16.90
CA GLN A 450 8.81 -2.25 -16.50
C GLN A 450 7.53 -2.63 -15.74
N ASP A 451 7.16 -3.91 -15.85
CA ASP A 451 6.09 -4.49 -15.06
C ASP A 451 6.61 -4.79 -13.65
N HIS A 452 6.28 -3.92 -12.70
CA HIS A 452 6.58 -4.13 -11.28
C HIS A 452 5.53 -5.03 -10.62
N GLY A 453 4.37 -5.25 -11.24
CA GLY A 453 3.43 -6.29 -10.85
C GLY A 453 2.06 -5.81 -10.36
N LEU A 454 1.13 -6.78 -10.34
CA LEU A 454 -0.20 -6.66 -9.76
C LEU A 454 -0.22 -7.41 -8.42
N TYR A 455 -0.41 -6.68 -7.32
CA TYR A 455 -0.25 -7.23 -5.97
C TYR A 455 -1.51 -7.16 -5.12
N TYR A 456 -1.76 -8.22 -4.36
CA TYR A 456 -2.51 -8.11 -3.12
C TYR A 456 -1.63 -7.43 -2.06
N LYS A 457 -2.07 -6.34 -1.44
CA LYS A 457 -1.34 -5.67 -0.36
C LYS A 457 -2.28 -4.96 0.62
N ASN A 458 -1.96 -5.04 1.89
CA ASN A 458 -2.72 -4.44 2.99
C ASN A 458 -2.46 -2.93 3.13
N LEU A 459 -2.85 -2.16 2.11
CA LEU A 459 -2.73 -0.70 2.08
C LEU A 459 -4.04 -0.05 2.50
N ALA A 460 -3.98 1.00 3.32
CA ALA A 460 -5.18 1.66 3.85
C ALA A 460 -6.16 2.11 2.76
N LEU A 461 -5.65 2.67 1.66
CA LEU A 461 -6.48 3.15 0.55
C LEU A 461 -6.96 2.03 -0.39
N ALA A 462 -6.51 0.79 -0.20
CA ALA A 462 -7.02 -0.40 -0.90
C ALA A 462 -7.98 -1.24 -0.05
N ARG A 463 -8.03 -0.99 1.27
CA ARG A 463 -8.88 -1.67 2.25
C ARG A 463 -10.37 -1.27 2.30
N PRO A 464 -10.86 -0.13 1.80
CA PRO A 464 -12.29 0.16 1.89
C PRO A 464 -13.11 -0.92 1.18
N THR A 465 -14.16 -1.41 1.83
CA THR A 465 -15.04 -2.45 1.28
C THR A 465 -16.26 -1.87 0.60
N ASN A 466 -16.67 -0.64 0.92
CA ASN A 466 -17.91 0.01 0.47
C ASN A 466 -17.86 0.57 -0.96
N MET A 467 -16.67 0.55 -1.56
CA MET A 467 -16.38 0.90 -2.95
C MET A 467 -15.24 0.03 -3.46
N LEU A 468 -15.07 -0.06 -4.77
CA LEU A 468 -13.89 -0.71 -5.34
C LEU A 468 -12.67 0.17 -5.12
N ALA A 469 -11.62 -0.35 -4.51
CA ALA A 469 -10.46 0.45 -4.10
C ALA A 469 -9.15 -0.17 -4.61
N VAL A 470 -8.33 0.66 -5.25
CA VAL A 470 -7.00 0.29 -5.76
C VAL A 470 -5.99 1.41 -5.48
N LEU A 471 -4.73 1.03 -5.27
CA LEU A 471 -3.61 1.95 -5.21
C LEU A 471 -2.70 1.71 -6.42
N ILE A 472 -2.30 2.78 -7.09
CA ILE A 472 -1.61 2.77 -8.38
C ILE A 472 -0.26 3.44 -8.19
N GLU A 473 0.80 2.64 -8.27
CA GLU A 473 2.17 3.14 -8.31
C GLU A 473 2.57 3.36 -9.76
N CYS A 474 2.64 4.63 -10.17
CA CYS A 474 2.81 4.95 -11.59
C CYS A 474 4.24 4.73 -12.09
N ALA A 475 5.23 4.99 -11.24
CA ALA A 475 6.66 4.93 -11.51
C ALA A 475 7.45 4.97 -10.18
N PHE A 476 8.77 4.76 -10.20
CA PHE A 476 9.66 4.90 -9.05
C PHE A 476 10.33 6.27 -8.98
N MET A 477 10.04 7.04 -7.93
CA MET A 477 10.58 8.37 -7.67
C MET A 477 12.11 8.41 -7.60
N ILE A 478 12.70 7.33 -7.10
CA ILE A 478 14.14 7.21 -6.87
C ILE A 478 14.93 6.80 -8.13
N HIS A 479 14.25 6.31 -9.16
CA HIS A 479 14.90 5.93 -10.41
C HIS A 479 15.07 7.19 -11.28
N PRO A 480 16.30 7.65 -11.59
CA PRO A 480 16.51 8.95 -12.23
C PRO A 480 15.72 9.16 -13.53
N ASP A 481 15.69 8.14 -14.40
CA ASP A 481 14.95 8.24 -15.67
C ASP A 481 13.44 8.32 -15.48
N GLU A 482 12.90 7.61 -14.49
CA GLU A 482 11.46 7.62 -14.20
C GLU A 482 11.04 8.92 -13.50
N GLU A 483 11.87 9.46 -12.59
CA GLU A 483 11.67 10.79 -12.01
C GLU A 483 11.62 11.87 -13.10
N LEU A 484 12.52 11.79 -14.10
CA LEU A 484 12.52 12.72 -15.23
C LEU A 484 11.24 12.62 -16.06
N LEU A 485 10.72 11.41 -16.27
CA LEU A 485 9.43 11.19 -16.93
C LEU A 485 8.27 11.81 -16.14
N LEU A 486 8.28 11.71 -14.81
CA LEU A 486 7.26 12.32 -13.94
C LEU A 486 7.26 13.86 -13.99
N ARG A 487 8.29 14.49 -14.56
CA ARG A 487 8.30 15.94 -14.85
C ARG A 487 7.76 16.28 -16.24
N ASP A 488 7.63 15.31 -17.15
CA ASP A 488 7.07 15.52 -18.49
C ASP A 488 5.54 15.46 -18.46
N LYS A 489 4.90 16.58 -18.79
CA LYS A 489 3.44 16.68 -18.89
C LYS A 489 2.84 15.69 -19.90
N ARG A 490 3.57 15.30 -20.94
CA ARG A 490 3.12 14.30 -21.91
C ARG A 490 3.05 12.91 -21.28
N PHE A 491 4.07 12.54 -20.51
CA PHE A 491 4.09 11.27 -19.79
C PHE A 491 2.99 11.19 -18.74
N ILE A 492 2.83 12.24 -17.92
CA ILE A 492 1.70 12.35 -16.97
C ILE A 492 0.35 12.14 -17.66
N LYS A 493 0.16 12.76 -18.83
CA LYS A 493 -1.06 12.61 -19.61
C LYS A 493 -1.24 11.19 -20.15
N HIS A 494 -0.17 10.53 -20.60
CA HIS A 494 -0.23 9.13 -21.02
C HIS A 494 -0.60 8.21 -19.86
N LEU A 495 0.02 8.35 -18.69
CA LEU A 495 -0.35 7.58 -17.49
C LEU A 495 -1.85 7.72 -17.18
N ALA A 496 -2.34 8.96 -17.10
CA ALA A 496 -3.75 9.22 -16.85
C ALA A 496 -4.67 8.60 -17.92
N GLN A 497 -4.27 8.64 -19.20
CA GLN A 497 -4.99 7.95 -20.28
C GLN A 497 -5.02 6.43 -20.12
N GLY A 498 -3.90 5.82 -19.69
CA GLY A 498 -3.81 4.40 -19.37
C GLY A 498 -4.81 4.00 -18.28
N ILE A 499 -4.85 4.75 -17.19
CA ILE A 499 -5.80 4.53 -16.08
C ILE A 499 -7.25 4.66 -16.56
N VAL A 500 -7.58 5.70 -17.34
CA VAL A 500 -8.93 5.87 -17.93
C VAL A 500 -9.30 4.69 -18.82
N LYS A 501 -8.37 4.20 -19.65
CA LYS A 501 -8.62 3.05 -20.53
C LYS A 501 -8.83 1.77 -19.74
N GLY A 502 -8.09 1.56 -18.64
CA GLY A 502 -8.29 0.43 -17.74
C GLY A 502 -9.67 0.43 -17.09
N LEU A 503 -10.12 1.59 -16.60
CA LEU A 503 -11.48 1.77 -16.08
C LEU A 503 -12.54 1.48 -17.14
N GLU A 504 -12.37 2.01 -18.36
CA GLU A 504 -13.31 1.75 -19.45
C GLU A 504 -13.40 0.26 -19.78
N ASP A 505 -12.27 -0.46 -19.78
CA ASP A 505 -12.24 -1.88 -20.12
C ASP A 505 -12.92 -2.73 -19.05
N PHE A 506 -12.66 -2.47 -17.76
CA PHE A 506 -13.38 -3.08 -16.64
C PHE A 506 -14.90 -2.85 -16.77
N LEU A 507 -15.33 -1.60 -16.95
CA LEU A 507 -16.76 -1.28 -17.04
C LEU A 507 -17.43 -1.85 -18.30
N LYS A 508 -16.70 -1.95 -19.43
CA LYS A 508 -17.20 -2.62 -20.64
C LYS A 508 -17.42 -4.11 -20.41
N GLN A 509 -16.50 -4.77 -19.70
CA GLN A 509 -16.63 -6.18 -19.32
C GLN A 509 -17.88 -6.40 -18.46
N GLU A 510 -18.06 -5.61 -17.40
CA GLU A 510 -19.22 -5.72 -16.51
C GLU A 510 -20.56 -5.44 -17.22
N ARG A 511 -20.57 -4.48 -18.15
CA ARG A 511 -21.75 -4.23 -18.99
C ARG A 511 -22.06 -5.41 -19.92
N ASN A 512 -21.06 -6.12 -20.41
CA ASN A 512 -21.27 -7.25 -21.31
C ASN A 512 -21.71 -8.51 -20.53
N SER A 513 -21.13 -8.76 -19.37
CA SER A 513 -21.51 -9.85 -18.46
C SER A 513 -22.97 -9.73 -18.00
N SER A 514 -23.39 -8.51 -17.64
CA SER A 514 -24.79 -8.23 -17.26
C SER A 514 -25.81 -8.42 -18.40
N ARG A 515 -25.40 -8.36 -19.67
CA ARG A 515 -26.25 -8.63 -20.84
C ARG A 515 -26.28 -10.10 -21.26
N GLY A 516 -25.28 -10.87 -20.87
CA GLY A 516 -25.03 -12.24 -21.33
C GLY A 516 -25.34 -13.35 -20.33
N SER A 517 -25.94 -13.05 -19.17
CA SER A 517 -26.11 -14.05 -18.09
C SER A 517 -27.18 -15.09 -18.40
N ARG A 518 -26.80 -16.10 -19.21
CA ARG A 518 -27.43 -17.42 -19.31
C ARG A 518 -26.41 -18.56 -19.36
N HIS A 519 -25.17 -18.35 -18.92
CA HIS A 519 -24.17 -19.42 -18.85
C HIS A 519 -23.68 -19.63 -17.43
N HIS A 520 -24.06 -20.79 -16.89
CA HIS A 520 -23.43 -21.42 -15.73
C HIS A 520 -21.96 -21.67 -16.07
N PHE A 521 -21.05 -21.08 -15.31
CA PHE A 521 -19.65 -21.46 -15.34
C PHE A 521 -19.32 -22.17 -14.02
N TYR A 522 -19.34 -23.50 -14.06
CA TYR A 522 -18.45 -24.29 -13.22
C TYR A 522 -17.07 -24.21 -13.86
N TYR A 523 -16.07 -23.71 -13.15
CA TYR A 523 -14.68 -23.92 -13.54
C TYR A 523 -14.20 -25.23 -12.91
N ASP A 524 -14.02 -26.24 -13.75
CA ASP A 524 -13.19 -27.40 -13.44
C ASP A 524 -11.74 -26.92 -13.27
N VAL A 525 -11.13 -27.27 -12.13
CA VAL A 525 -9.69 -27.09 -11.89
C VAL A 525 -8.96 -28.27 -12.53
N PRO A 526 -8.06 -28.06 -13.51
CA PRO A 526 -7.20 -29.14 -14.00
C PRO A 526 -6.22 -29.56 -12.91
N SER A 527 -6.28 -30.84 -12.53
CA SER A 527 -5.29 -31.48 -11.66
C SER A 527 -3.96 -31.63 -12.42
N THR A 528 -3.05 -30.69 -12.25
CA THR A 528 -1.58 -30.90 -12.43
C THR A 528 -0.83 -29.63 -12.04
N ILE A 529 -0.46 -29.49 -10.76
CA ILE A 529 0.53 -28.51 -10.31
C ILE A 529 1.88 -29.22 -10.23
N GLN A 530 2.77 -28.93 -11.17
CA GLN A 530 4.21 -29.05 -10.92
C GLN A 530 4.62 -27.93 -9.95
N LYS A 531 5.38 -28.30 -8.93
CA LYS A 531 5.81 -27.46 -7.81
C LYS A 531 6.46 -26.15 -8.28
N PRO A 532 6.08 -24.98 -7.74
CA PRO A 532 6.88 -23.77 -7.86
C PRO A 532 8.15 -23.89 -7.02
N ILE A 533 9.29 -23.52 -7.60
CA ILE A 533 10.55 -23.32 -6.89
C ILE A 533 10.44 -21.95 -6.19
N TRP A 534 10.41 -21.97 -4.87
CA TRP A 534 10.40 -20.76 -4.03
C TRP A 534 11.83 -20.26 -3.84
N HIS A 535 12.10 -19.01 -4.22
CA HIS A 535 13.22 -18.26 -3.68
C HIS A 535 12.75 -17.46 -2.46
N PRO A 536 13.41 -17.56 -1.29
CA PRO A 536 13.01 -16.82 -0.11
C PRO A 536 13.41 -15.35 -0.25
N LEU A 537 12.42 -14.45 -0.29
CA LEU A 537 12.62 -13.01 -0.07
C LEU A 537 12.63 -12.75 1.44
N THR A 538 13.71 -12.15 1.91
CA THR A 538 13.94 -11.76 3.30
C THR A 538 13.06 -10.58 3.72
N ASN A 539 12.49 -10.69 4.93
CA ASN A 539 11.68 -9.70 5.66
C ASN A 539 12.10 -8.24 5.40
N GLN A 540 11.22 -7.43 4.80
CA GLN A 540 11.21 -5.98 4.96
C GLN A 540 10.13 -5.56 5.96
N ARG A 541 10.52 -4.67 6.88
CA ARG A 541 9.68 -4.14 7.96
C ARG A 541 8.57 -3.26 7.39
N GLN A 542 7.38 -3.37 7.99
CA GLN A 542 6.20 -2.56 7.71
C GLN A 542 6.29 -1.27 8.51
N ASP A 543 6.31 -0.12 7.85
CA ASP A 543 5.83 1.17 8.34
C ASP A 543 5.53 2.04 7.10
N GLU A 544 4.26 2.07 6.66
CA GLU A 544 3.63 3.09 5.79
C GLU A 544 2.10 2.93 5.80
#